data_AF-A0A350BVC3-F1
#
_entry.id   AF-A0A350BVC3-F1
#
_cell.length_a   1.000
_cell.length_b   1.000
_cell.length_c   1.000
_cell.angle_alpha   90.00
_cell.angle_beta   90.00
_cell.angle_gamma   90.00
#
_symmetry.space_group_name_H-M   'P 1'
#
loop_
_entity.id
_entity.type
_entity.pdbx_description
1 polymer ?
#
loop_
_entity_poly.entity_id
_entity_poly.type
_entity_poly.pdbx_seq_one_letter_code
_entity_poly.pdbx_strand_id
1 'polypeptide(L)'
;MFLFNWKKIYEEAQGSSVAVLEIIEMVYYRKIPYNKYDSLYKYRDVNFSGDSFLLEPGILLDMSFRYDPKEVAVYIALAARRKLSDYIAFGRKTLSVRHAPNLINHIENNRLLYIKDGQIHFVYEEAQRRI
;
A
#
# COMPACT_ATOMS: atom_id res chain seq x y z
N MET A 1 3.56 -7.60 9.36
CA MET A 1 2.73 -6.39 9.25
C MET A 1 3.62 -5.16 9.28
N PHE A 2 3.52 -4.34 8.25
CA PHE A 2 4.21 -3.08 8.07
C PHE A 2 3.24 -1.93 8.35
N LEU A 3 3.63 -1.02 9.24
CA LEU A 3 2.84 0.14 9.65
C LEU A 3 3.42 1.41 9.05
N PHE A 4 2.54 2.30 8.58
CA PHE A 4 2.93 3.56 7.95
C PHE A 4 1.81 4.60 8.05
N ASN A 5 2.12 5.84 7.69
CA ASN A 5 1.19 6.96 7.64
C ASN A 5 0.80 7.27 6.20
N TRP A 6 -0.32 6.72 5.73
CA TRP A 6 -0.77 6.95 4.36
C TRP A 6 -0.99 8.42 4.01
N LYS A 7 -1.55 9.20 4.95
CA LYS A 7 -1.82 10.62 4.72
C LYS A 7 -0.53 11.38 4.39
N LYS A 8 0.52 11.19 5.20
CA LYS A 8 1.83 11.80 4.95
C LYS A 8 2.46 11.33 3.65
N ILE A 9 2.40 10.03 3.36
CA ILE A 9 2.94 9.49 2.10
C ILE A 9 2.25 10.13 0.90
N TYR A 10 0.92 10.25 0.94
CA TYR A 10 0.16 10.87 -0.14
C TYR A 10 0.51 12.36 -0.33
N GLU A 11 0.68 13.10 0.76
CA GLU A 11 1.10 14.51 0.75
C GLU A 11 2.51 14.67 0.16
N GLU A 12 3.49 13.89 0.62
CA GLU A 12 4.88 13.93 0.14
C GLU A 12 5.06 13.40 -1.30
N ALA A 13 4.20 12.48 -1.72
CA ALA A 13 4.22 11.94 -3.09
C ALA A 13 3.56 12.90 -4.09
N GLN A 14 2.78 13.88 -3.64
CA GLN A 14 2.08 14.86 -4.50
C GLN A 14 1.28 14.19 -5.65
N GLY A 15 0.68 13.03 -5.38
CA GLY A 15 -0.09 12.26 -6.37
C GLY A 15 0.74 11.39 -7.33
N SER A 16 2.07 11.41 -7.25
CA SER A 16 2.93 10.52 -8.06
C SER A 16 2.91 9.10 -7.51
N SER A 17 2.43 8.15 -8.33
CA SER A 17 2.44 6.72 -7.97
C SER A 17 3.87 6.19 -7.78
N VAL A 18 4.83 6.65 -8.59
CA VAL A 18 6.25 6.29 -8.46
C VAL A 18 6.79 6.74 -7.10
N ALA A 19 6.50 7.98 -6.70
CA ALA A 19 6.96 8.50 -5.41
C ALA A 19 6.32 7.75 -4.22
N VAL A 20 5.05 7.33 -4.33
CA VAL A 20 4.43 6.46 -3.32
C VAL A 20 5.22 5.17 -3.15
N LEU A 21 5.61 4.52 -4.27
CA LEU A 21 6.39 3.29 -4.22
C LEU A 21 7.78 3.53 -3.65
N GLU A 22 8.48 4.58 -4.09
CA GLU A 22 9.80 4.96 -3.56
C GLU A 22 9.78 5.16 -2.04
N ILE A 23 8.79 5.90 -1.52
CA ILE A 23 8.64 6.14 -0.08
C ILE A 23 8.34 4.84 0.66
N ILE A 24 7.43 4.01 0.14
CA ILE A 24 7.08 2.74 0.78
C ILE A 24 8.28 1.79 0.83
N GLU A 25 9.03 1.67 -0.28
CA GLU A 25 10.26 0.87 -0.31
C GLU A 25 11.33 1.42 0.63
N MET A 26 11.50 2.74 0.68
CA MET A 26 12.45 3.39 1.57
C MET A 26 12.15 3.05 3.02
N VAL A 27 10.89 3.16 3.45
CA VAL A 27 10.48 2.90 4.84
C VAL A 27 10.51 1.41 5.15
N TYR A 28 10.07 0.55 4.23
CA TYR A 28 10.01 -0.90 4.43
C TYR A 28 11.41 -1.55 4.47
N TYR A 29 12.23 -1.30 3.44
CA TYR A 29 13.59 -1.85 3.36
C TYR A 29 14.63 -1.03 4.13
N ARG A 30 14.21 0.08 4.77
CA ARG A 30 15.08 1.02 5.47
C ARG A 30 16.19 1.54 4.55
N LYS A 31 15.85 1.86 3.30
CA LYS A 31 16.82 2.41 2.33
C LYS A 31 17.28 3.77 2.82
N ILE A 32 18.58 3.99 2.83
CA ILE A 32 19.20 5.27 3.18
C ILE A 32 19.68 5.91 1.88
N PRO A 33 19.35 7.18 1.61
CA PRO A 33 19.80 7.86 0.40
C PRO A 33 21.33 7.90 0.36
N TYR A 34 21.92 7.54 -0.78
CA TYR A 34 23.37 7.45 -0.89
C TYR A 34 24.05 8.83 -0.86
N ASN A 35 23.41 9.84 -1.45
CA ASN A 35 23.88 11.22 -1.46
C ASN A 35 22.72 12.21 -1.68
N LYS A 36 23.03 13.51 -1.75
CA LYS A 36 22.03 14.59 -1.92
C LYS A 36 21.29 14.63 -3.26
N TYR A 37 21.76 13.87 -4.25
CA TYR A 37 21.17 13.76 -5.59
C TYR A 37 20.28 12.52 -5.72
N ASP A 38 20.28 11.64 -4.71
CA ASP A 38 19.40 10.47 -4.64
C ASP A 38 17.93 10.92 -4.55
N SER A 39 17.03 10.27 -5.29
CA SER A 39 15.60 10.61 -5.28
C SER A 39 14.98 10.42 -3.89
N LEU A 40 15.55 9.56 -3.04
CA LEU A 40 15.10 9.34 -1.67
C LEU A 40 15.55 10.43 -0.70
N TYR A 41 16.54 11.25 -1.07
CA TYR A 41 17.14 12.22 -0.16
C TYR A 41 16.14 13.25 0.37
N LYS A 42 15.18 13.66 -0.47
CA LYS A 42 14.08 14.58 -0.08
C LYS A 42 13.20 14.04 1.05
N TYR A 43 13.18 12.74 1.29
CA TYR A 43 12.33 12.08 2.29
C TYR A 43 13.05 11.73 3.59
N ARG A 44 14.37 11.97 3.68
CA ARG A 44 15.23 11.49 4.78
C ARG A 44 14.82 11.97 6.18
N ASP A 45 14.27 13.17 6.26
CA ASP A 45 13.93 13.84 7.53
C ASP A 45 12.44 13.66 7.90
N VAL A 46 11.69 12.89 7.10
CA VAL A 46 10.25 12.71 7.27
C VAL A 46 9.96 11.39 8.00
N ASN A 47 9.22 11.48 9.10
CA ASN A 47 8.73 10.30 9.81
C ASN A 47 7.38 9.81 9.24
N PHE A 48 7.44 8.68 8.53
CA PHE A 48 6.28 8.01 7.92
C PHE A 48 5.60 6.96 8.82
N SER A 49 5.86 6.94 10.13
CA SER A 49 5.18 6.04 11.07
C SER A 49 3.71 6.41 11.25
N GLY A 50 2.82 5.41 11.27
CA GLY A 50 1.38 5.59 11.42
C GLY A 50 0.64 4.28 11.69
N ASP A 51 -0.68 4.29 11.53
CA ASP A 51 -1.60 3.18 11.79
C ASP A 51 -2.16 2.51 10.53
N SER A 52 -1.85 3.05 9.34
CA SER A 52 -2.12 2.38 8.08
C SER A 52 -1.22 1.15 7.96
N PHE A 53 -1.70 0.07 7.32
CA PHE A 53 -0.95 -1.17 7.33
C PHE A 53 -1.03 -1.99 6.05
N LEU A 54 0.07 -2.69 5.78
CA LEU A 54 0.20 -3.79 4.82
C LEU A 54 0.62 -5.03 5.60
N LEU A 55 0.02 -6.19 5.33
CA LEU A 55 0.33 -7.39 6.11
C LEU A 55 1.70 -7.99 5.74
N GLU A 56 1.94 -8.14 4.44
CA GLU A 56 3.17 -8.70 3.87
C GLU A 56 3.58 -7.89 2.62
N PRO A 57 4.13 -6.68 2.81
CA PRO A 57 4.50 -5.85 1.68
C PRO A 57 5.70 -6.40 0.90
N GLY A 58 6.54 -7.29 1.47
CA GLY A 58 7.72 -7.81 0.80
C GLY A 58 7.41 -8.43 -0.56
N ILE A 59 6.46 -9.36 -0.61
CA ILE A 59 6.04 -9.99 -1.86
C ILE A 59 5.44 -8.97 -2.84
N LEU A 60 4.63 -8.02 -2.34
CA LEU A 60 4.06 -6.97 -3.19
C LEU A 60 5.15 -6.10 -3.83
N LEU A 61 6.13 -5.68 -3.04
CA LEU A 61 7.21 -4.79 -3.47
C LEU A 61 8.20 -5.52 -4.38
N ASP A 62 8.59 -6.75 -4.02
CA ASP A 62 9.47 -7.58 -4.86
C ASP A 62 8.83 -7.88 -6.21
N MET A 63 7.49 -7.97 -6.30
CA MET A 63 6.76 -8.20 -7.55
C MET A 63 6.30 -6.92 -8.25
N SER A 64 6.52 -5.75 -7.64
CA SER A 64 6.01 -4.46 -8.13
C SER A 64 6.45 -4.14 -9.55
N PHE A 65 7.65 -4.58 -9.96
CA PHE A 65 8.20 -4.39 -11.32
C PHE A 65 7.34 -5.00 -12.44
N ARG A 66 6.43 -5.95 -12.12
CA ARG A 66 5.52 -6.56 -13.09
C ARG A 66 4.22 -5.77 -13.30
N TYR A 67 4.00 -4.77 -12.46
CA TYR A 67 2.75 -4.00 -12.42
C TYR A 67 3.00 -2.55 -12.75
N ASP A 68 1.94 -1.85 -13.16
CA ASP A 68 2.04 -0.40 -13.28
C ASP A 68 2.18 0.21 -11.87
N PRO A 69 3.06 1.20 -11.65
CA PRO A 69 3.19 1.87 -10.35
C PRO A 69 1.85 2.37 -9.81
N LYS A 70 0.91 2.78 -10.68
CA LYS A 70 -0.44 3.19 -10.32
C LYS A 70 -1.25 2.04 -9.74
N GLU A 71 -1.15 0.83 -10.28
CA GLU A 71 -1.84 -0.34 -9.73
C GLU A 71 -1.37 -0.63 -8.30
N VAL A 72 -0.05 -0.60 -8.08
CA VAL A 72 0.56 -0.83 -6.77
C VAL A 72 0.20 0.30 -5.80
N ALA A 73 0.23 1.56 -6.25
CA ALA A 73 -0.15 2.71 -5.42
C ALA A 73 -1.64 2.66 -5.02
N VAL A 74 -2.55 2.27 -5.92
CA VAL A 74 -3.97 2.08 -5.61
C VAL A 74 -4.18 0.94 -4.62
N TYR A 75 -3.44 -0.16 -4.78
CA TYR A 75 -3.44 -1.26 -3.81
C TYR A 75 -3.06 -0.76 -2.41
N ILE A 76 -1.95 -0.04 -2.29
CA ILE A 76 -1.46 0.51 -1.01
C ILE A 76 -2.48 1.50 -0.42
N ALA A 77 -3.05 2.38 -1.25
CA ALA A 77 -4.04 3.37 -0.84
C ALA A 77 -5.33 2.75 -0.29
N LEU A 78 -5.79 1.65 -0.88
CA LEU A 78 -6.98 0.93 -0.42
C LEU A 78 -6.66 0.08 0.82
N ALA A 79 -5.47 -0.54 0.86
CA ALA A 79 -5.01 -1.27 2.03
C ALA A 79 -4.91 -0.35 3.26
N ALA A 80 -4.42 0.87 3.07
CA ALA A 80 -4.33 1.89 4.12
C ALA A 80 -5.69 2.35 4.68
N ARG A 81 -6.78 2.22 3.92
CA ARG A 81 -8.13 2.60 4.37
C ARG A 81 -8.74 1.59 5.34
N ARG A 82 -8.14 0.41 5.49
CA ARG A 82 -8.63 -0.60 6.43
C ARG A 82 -8.41 -0.14 7.87
N LYS A 83 -9.36 -0.46 8.74
CA LYS A 83 -9.23 -0.19 10.18
C LYS A 83 -8.28 -1.21 10.80
N LEU A 84 -7.18 -0.72 11.37
CA LEU A 84 -6.21 -1.57 12.08
C LEU A 84 -6.86 -2.32 13.24
N SER A 85 -7.79 -1.69 13.97
CA SER A 85 -8.53 -2.33 15.07
C SER A 85 -9.34 -3.54 14.61
N ASP A 86 -9.98 -3.47 13.44
CA ASP A 86 -10.77 -4.57 12.89
C ASP A 86 -9.88 -5.76 12.51
N TYR A 87 -8.67 -5.48 12.00
CA TYR A 87 -7.69 -6.52 11.72
C TYR A 87 -7.19 -7.17 13.01
N ILE A 88 -6.85 -6.39 14.04
CA ILE A 88 -6.37 -6.92 15.32
C ILE A 88 -7.46 -7.76 16.01
N ALA A 89 -8.72 -7.31 16.00
CA ALA A 89 -9.81 -7.99 16.70
C ALA A 89 -10.34 -9.22 15.94
N PHE A 90 -10.44 -9.16 14.62
CA PHE A 90 -11.16 -10.17 13.81
C PHE A 90 -10.32 -10.78 12.69
N GLY A 91 -9.08 -10.34 12.50
CA GLY A 91 -8.23 -10.76 11.37
C GLY A 91 -8.74 -10.30 10.01
N ARG A 92 -9.60 -9.26 9.96
CA ARG A 92 -10.20 -8.78 8.70
C ARG A 92 -9.14 -8.19 7.77
N LYS A 93 -8.94 -8.81 6.61
CA LYS A 93 -7.98 -8.38 5.58
C LYS A 93 -8.60 -7.60 4.43
N THR A 94 -9.92 -7.67 4.28
CA THR A 94 -10.66 -7.06 3.18
C THR A 94 -11.14 -5.65 3.51
N LEU A 95 -11.54 -4.89 2.48
CA LEU A 95 -12.16 -3.58 2.63
C LEU A 95 -13.54 -3.58 1.95
N SER A 96 -14.59 -3.11 2.63
CA SER A 96 -15.91 -3.00 1.99
C SER A 96 -15.89 -2.02 0.82
N VAL A 97 -16.50 -2.38 -0.31
CA VAL A 97 -16.58 -1.54 -1.52
C VAL A 97 -17.22 -0.18 -1.23
N ARG A 98 -18.07 -0.10 -0.20
CA ARG A 98 -18.71 1.15 0.25
C ARG A 98 -17.71 2.22 0.71
N HIS A 99 -16.48 1.84 1.06
CA HIS A 99 -15.42 2.78 1.42
C HIS A 99 -14.72 3.39 0.20
N ALA A 100 -14.99 2.90 -1.01
CA ALA A 100 -14.34 3.32 -2.24
C ALA A 100 -15.28 3.27 -3.47
N PRO A 101 -16.49 3.85 -3.42
CA PRO A 101 -17.49 3.70 -4.49
C PRO A 101 -17.02 4.26 -5.83
N ASN A 102 -16.25 5.36 -5.82
CA ASN A 102 -15.75 6.01 -7.03
C ASN A 102 -14.51 5.33 -7.63
N LEU A 103 -14.00 4.26 -7.01
CA LEU A 103 -12.80 3.56 -7.45
C LEU A 103 -13.09 2.19 -8.04
N ILE A 104 -14.36 1.79 -8.20
CA ILE A 104 -14.75 0.47 -8.72
C ILE A 104 -14.06 0.19 -10.07
N ASN A 105 -14.15 1.12 -11.02
CA ASN A 105 -13.48 0.99 -12.32
C ASN A 105 -11.94 0.84 -12.19
N HIS A 106 -11.33 1.50 -11.20
CA HIS A 106 -9.89 1.37 -10.95
C HIS A 106 -9.54 0.04 -10.27
N ILE A 107 -10.45 -0.55 -9.50
CA ILE A 107 -10.26 -1.83 -8.83
C ILE A 107 -10.42 -2.97 -9.85
N GLU A 108 -11.45 -2.92 -10.69
CA GLU A 108 -11.72 -3.96 -11.70
C GLU A 108 -10.63 -4.06 -12.76
N ASN A 109 -9.96 -2.95 -13.08
CA ASN A 109 -8.83 -2.90 -14.01
C ASN A 109 -7.46 -3.14 -13.34
N ASN A 110 -7.41 -3.42 -12.04
CA ASN A 110 -6.17 -3.59 -11.30
C ASN A 110 -5.91 -5.08 -11.02
N ARG A 111 -4.79 -5.61 -11.51
CA ARG A 111 -4.44 -7.03 -11.39
C ARG A 111 -4.15 -7.50 -9.97
N LEU A 112 -3.96 -6.56 -9.04
CA LEU A 112 -3.62 -6.81 -7.64
C LEU A 112 -4.83 -6.82 -6.72
N LEU A 113 -6.00 -6.46 -7.25
CA LEU A 113 -7.23 -6.30 -6.49
C LEU A 113 -8.36 -7.03 -7.21
N TYR A 114 -9.36 -7.47 -6.45
CA TYR A 114 -10.60 -7.93 -7.03
C TYR A 114 -11.75 -7.72 -6.05
N ILE A 115 -12.98 -7.67 -6.58
CA ILE A 115 -14.18 -7.52 -5.77
C ILE A 115 -14.89 -8.88 -5.71
N LYS A 116 -15.22 -9.32 -4.50
CA LYS A 116 -16.02 -10.52 -4.26
C LYS A 116 -16.89 -10.29 -3.04
N ASP A 117 -18.16 -10.70 -3.11
CA ASP A 117 -19.13 -10.58 -2.01
C ASP A 117 -19.24 -9.14 -1.42
N GLY A 118 -19.09 -8.11 -2.27
CA GLY A 118 -19.12 -6.70 -1.86
C GLY A 118 -17.90 -6.24 -1.07
N GLN A 119 -16.84 -7.04 -1.05
CA GLN A 119 -15.55 -6.75 -0.41
C GLN A 119 -14.46 -6.64 -1.47
N ILE A 120 -13.48 -5.77 -1.20
CA ILE A 120 -12.24 -5.63 -1.96
C ILE A 120 -11.22 -6.56 -1.32
N HIS A 121 -10.67 -7.43 -2.15
CA HIS A 121 -9.69 -8.43 -1.80
C HIS A 121 -8.31 -8.02 -2.34
N PHE A 122 -7.27 -8.34 -1.56
CA PHE A 122 -5.89 -7.94 -1.80
C PHE A 122 -5.08 -9.20 -2.11
N VAL A 123 -4.70 -9.40 -3.38
CA VAL A 123 -4.15 -10.66 -3.90
C VAL A 123 -2.97 -11.17 -3.05
N TYR A 124 -2.04 -10.28 -2.70
CA TYR A 124 -0.83 -10.67 -1.96
C TYR A 124 -1.04 -10.87 -0.45
N GLU A 125 -2.16 -10.42 0.12
CA GLU A 125 -2.46 -10.60 1.54
C GLU A 125 -3.37 -11.82 1.83
N GLU A 126 -4.04 -12.32 0.80
CA GLU A 126 -4.85 -13.54 0.88
C GLU A 126 -4.07 -14.82 0.63
N ALA A 127 -3.05 -14.76 -0.24
CA ALA A 127 -2.18 -15.89 -0.58
C ALA A 127 -1.45 -16.48 0.65
N GLN A 128 -1.43 -15.76 1.78
CA GLN A 128 -0.97 -16.26 3.07
C GLN A 128 -1.89 -17.31 3.71
N ARG A 129 -3.00 -17.72 3.06
CA ARG A 129 -3.62 -19.03 3.34
C ARG A 129 -2.81 -20.14 2.66
N ARG A 130 -1.71 -20.53 3.30
CA ARG A 130 -1.15 -21.88 3.13
C ARG A 130 -0.91 -22.50 4.51
N ILE A 131 -1.79 -23.46 4.79
CA ILE A 131 -1.70 -24.60 5.73
C ILE A 131 -1.65 -24.24 7.21
#